data_AF-A0A7C2J6G8-F1
#
_entry.id   AF-A0A7C2J6G8-F1
#
_cell.length_a   1.000
_cell.length_b   1.000
_cell.length_c   1.000
_cell.angle_alpha   90.00
_cell.angle_beta   90.00
_cell.angle_gamma   90.00
#
_symmetry.space_group_name_H-M   'P 1'
#
loop_
_entity.id
_entity.type
_entity.pdbx_description
1 polymer ?
#
loop_
_entity_poly.entity_id
_entity_poly.type
_entity_poly.pdbx_seq_one_letter_code
_entity_poly.pdbx_strand_id
1 'polypeptide(L)'
;MVVCIPARERLFLDDRVREALLGGSRAPGRSFSLTLEEGEVVAVPQGQMSVQNVRAILSLSRFLSERGKPAQFRLVSEVAFDDIGQSAVILVGAYHNPWAEELTRNLRFAFESHGAGSREVCWVRDRRSEAEPQWIVPKLWPYAPQSVDYAIITRLFDRASGRVVISFAGINGFGTQVAAEFLTSRRYWSEFARLAPKGWERRNCQIVLETKVIGLIPNPPRVVALEVW
;
A
#
# COMPACT_ATOMS: atom_id res chain seq x y z
N MET A 1 12.45 -14.15 8.66
CA MET A 1 11.95 -12.78 8.45
C MET A 1 10.42 -12.81 8.54
N VAL A 2 9.79 -11.68 8.83
CA VAL A 2 8.31 -11.56 8.85
C VAL A 2 7.84 -10.74 7.65
N VAL A 3 6.78 -11.19 6.99
CA VAL A 3 6.04 -10.41 6.00
C VAL A 3 4.68 -10.08 6.61
N CYS A 4 4.46 -8.80 6.88
CA CYS A 4 3.23 -8.27 7.45
C CYS A 4 2.21 -8.05 6.33
N ILE A 5 1.10 -8.78 6.41
CA ILE A 5 0.01 -8.80 5.45
C ILE A 5 -1.05 -7.79 5.89
N PRO A 6 -1.42 -6.84 5.01
CA PRO A 6 -2.51 -5.92 5.26
C PRO A 6 -3.83 -6.64 5.03
N ALA A 7 -4.73 -6.54 6.00
CA ALA A 7 -6.14 -6.82 5.79
C ALA A 7 -6.98 -5.71 6.43
N ARG A 8 -8.19 -5.57 5.91
CA ARG A 8 -9.16 -4.56 6.33
C ARG A 8 -10.42 -5.24 6.84
N GLU A 9 -11.22 -4.47 7.57
CA GLU A 9 -12.52 -4.92 8.00
C GLU A 9 -13.41 -5.24 6.79
N ARG A 10 -14.17 -6.32 6.91
CA ARG A 10 -15.23 -6.65 5.98
C ARG A 10 -16.57 -6.35 6.64
N LEU A 11 -17.36 -5.50 6.01
CA LEU A 11 -18.75 -5.31 6.42
C LEU A 11 -19.61 -6.39 5.76
N PHE A 12 -20.23 -7.23 6.58
CA PHE A 12 -21.34 -8.08 6.17
C PHE A 12 -22.64 -7.31 6.43
N LEU A 13 -23.48 -7.29 5.42
CA LEU A 13 -24.77 -6.62 5.46
C LEU A 13 -25.85 -7.70 5.40
N ASP A 14 -26.87 -7.59 6.24
CA ASP A 14 -28.10 -8.36 6.08
C ASP A 14 -28.69 -8.15 4.67
N ASP A 15 -29.44 -9.13 4.18
CA ASP A 15 -30.03 -9.10 2.84
C ASP A 15 -30.92 -7.88 2.64
N ARG A 16 -31.70 -7.47 3.66
CA ARG A 16 -32.54 -6.27 3.61
C ARG A 16 -31.72 -5.01 3.35
N VAL A 17 -30.65 -4.83 4.12
CA VAL A 17 -29.74 -3.67 4.00
C VAL A 17 -29.05 -3.69 2.65
N ARG A 18 -28.56 -4.86 2.21
CA ARG A 18 -27.88 -5.02 0.93
C ARG A 18 -28.80 -4.67 -0.24
N GLU A 19 -30.01 -5.19 -0.26
CA GLU A 19 -30.99 -4.92 -1.31
C GLU A 19 -31.39 -3.44 -1.33
N ALA A 20 -31.62 -2.83 -0.16
CA ALA A 20 -31.92 -1.41 -0.06
C ALA A 20 -30.79 -0.54 -0.62
N LEU A 21 -29.52 -0.84 -0.29
CA LEU A 21 -28.36 -0.13 -0.83
C LEU A 21 -28.21 -0.33 -2.34
N LEU A 22 -28.37 -1.56 -2.83
CA LEU A 22 -28.30 -1.85 -4.26
C LEU A 22 -29.41 -1.14 -5.04
N GLY A 23 -30.63 -1.13 -4.51
CA GLY A 23 -31.76 -0.40 -5.07
C GLY A 23 -31.51 1.10 -5.11
N GLY A 24 -31.05 1.69 -4.01
CA GLY A 24 -30.71 3.11 -3.91
C GLY A 24 -29.56 3.53 -4.84
N SER A 25 -28.55 2.66 -5.02
CA SER A 25 -27.40 2.94 -5.89
C SER A 25 -27.76 3.09 -7.38
N ARG A 26 -28.89 2.51 -7.81
CA ARG A 26 -29.36 2.55 -9.20
C ARG A 26 -30.10 3.85 -9.55
N ALA A 27 -30.37 4.72 -8.57
CA ALA A 27 -31.07 5.99 -8.75
C ALA A 27 -30.14 7.19 -8.46
N PRO A 28 -29.22 7.54 -9.39
CA PRO A 28 -28.28 8.65 -9.18
C PRO A 28 -29.02 9.97 -8.93
N GLY A 29 -28.55 10.74 -7.94
CA GLY A 29 -29.12 12.04 -7.59
C GLY A 29 -30.31 11.99 -6.62
N ARG A 30 -30.76 10.81 -6.18
CA ARG A 30 -31.76 10.67 -5.11
C ARG A 30 -31.11 10.33 -3.79
N SER A 31 -31.43 11.11 -2.76
CA SER A 31 -31.17 10.73 -1.37
C SER A 31 -32.21 9.70 -0.95
N PHE A 32 -31.78 8.67 -0.23
CA PHE A 32 -32.64 7.74 0.46
C PHE A 32 -32.17 7.59 1.90
N SER A 33 -33.09 7.22 2.79
CA SER A 33 -32.81 6.95 4.19
C SER A 33 -32.98 5.47 4.45
N LEU A 34 -32.04 4.88 5.19
CA LEU A 34 -32.10 3.50 5.63
C LEU A 34 -31.86 3.48 7.15
N THR A 35 -32.86 3.01 7.90
CA THR A 35 -32.70 2.72 9.33
C THR A 35 -32.03 1.37 9.48
N LEU A 36 -30.96 1.30 10.28
CA LEU A 36 -30.24 0.09 10.62
C LEU A 36 -30.66 -0.40 12.01
N GLU A 37 -30.95 -1.68 12.13
CA GLU A 37 -31.20 -2.39 13.37
C GLU A 37 -29.92 -3.11 13.83
N GLU A 38 -29.87 -3.47 15.11
CA GLU A 38 -28.74 -4.20 15.68
C GLU A 38 -28.55 -5.54 14.95
N GLY A 39 -27.30 -5.86 14.58
CA GLY A 39 -26.95 -7.10 13.89
C GLY A 39 -27.10 -7.07 12.36
N GLU A 40 -27.69 -6.02 11.77
CA GLU A 40 -27.84 -5.93 10.31
C GLU A 40 -26.56 -5.51 9.58
N VAL A 41 -25.60 -4.96 10.32
CA VAL A 41 -24.25 -4.68 9.84
C VAL A 41 -23.27 -5.31 10.82
N VAL A 42 -22.53 -6.30 10.34
CA VAL A 42 -21.51 -7.00 11.12
C VAL A 42 -20.15 -6.70 10.52
N ALA A 43 -19.30 -6.02 11.29
CA ALA A 43 -17.90 -5.83 10.94
C ALA A 43 -17.11 -7.08 11.33
N VAL A 44 -16.41 -7.67 10.36
CA VAL A 44 -15.46 -8.76 10.59
C VAL A 44 -14.05 -8.19 10.45
N PRO A 45 -13.30 -8.05 11.57
CA PRO A 45 -11.92 -7.59 11.55
C PRO A 45 -11.06 -8.45 10.64
N GLN A 46 -10.18 -7.81 9.85
CA GLN A 46 -9.26 -8.49 8.93
C GLN A 46 -9.96 -9.45 7.92
N GLY A 47 -11.26 -9.25 7.67
CA GLY A 47 -12.09 -10.13 6.84
C GLY A 47 -11.99 -9.89 5.33
N GLN A 48 -11.21 -8.90 4.88
CA GLN A 48 -11.06 -8.59 3.45
C GLN A 48 -9.63 -8.20 3.07
N MET A 49 -9.22 -8.62 1.88
CA MET A 49 -7.99 -8.21 1.20
C MET A 49 -8.26 -7.92 -0.27
N SER A 50 -7.54 -6.96 -0.87
CA SER A 50 -7.63 -6.70 -2.30
C SER A 50 -6.90 -7.77 -3.12
N VAL A 51 -7.35 -8.02 -4.36
CA VAL A 51 -6.67 -8.93 -5.30
C VAL A 51 -5.23 -8.48 -5.55
N GLN A 52 -4.99 -7.18 -5.57
CA GLN A 52 -3.67 -6.59 -5.76
C GLN A 52 -2.71 -6.92 -4.59
N ASN A 53 -3.19 -6.87 -3.34
CA ASN A 53 -2.39 -7.28 -2.18
C ASN A 53 -2.09 -8.79 -2.22
N VAL A 54 -3.06 -9.62 -2.62
CA VAL A 54 -2.82 -11.06 -2.83
C VAL A 54 -1.71 -11.28 -3.86
N ARG A 55 -1.75 -10.59 -5.00
CA ARG A 55 -0.70 -10.67 -6.04
C ARG A 55 0.66 -10.22 -5.52
N ALA A 56 0.72 -9.15 -4.73
CA ALA A 56 1.94 -8.66 -4.11
C ALA A 56 2.55 -9.72 -3.16
N ILE A 57 1.73 -10.31 -2.29
CA ILE A 57 2.14 -11.34 -1.31
C ILE A 57 2.63 -12.60 -2.03
N LEU A 58 1.91 -13.08 -3.05
CA LEU A 58 2.32 -14.24 -3.83
C LEU A 58 3.65 -14.00 -4.55
N SER A 59 3.84 -12.80 -5.12
CA SER A 59 5.10 -12.43 -5.79
C SER A 59 6.28 -12.41 -4.81
N LEU A 60 6.08 -11.85 -3.62
CA LEU A 60 7.07 -11.88 -2.54
C LEU A 60 7.37 -13.30 -2.08
N SER A 61 6.34 -14.11 -1.83
CA SER A 61 6.48 -15.50 -1.40
C SER A 61 7.32 -16.33 -2.38
N ARG A 62 7.02 -16.21 -3.67
CA ARG A 62 7.83 -16.83 -4.73
C ARG A 62 9.26 -16.33 -4.70
N PHE A 63 9.46 -15.01 -4.71
CA PHE A 63 10.79 -14.38 -4.74
C PHE A 63 11.69 -14.78 -3.57
N LEU A 64 11.13 -14.85 -2.37
CA LEU A 64 11.84 -15.22 -1.14
C LEU A 64 12.16 -16.72 -1.13
N SER A 65 11.20 -17.56 -1.54
CA SER A 65 11.39 -19.01 -1.68
C SER A 65 12.49 -19.35 -2.68
N GLU A 66 12.49 -18.72 -3.86
CA GLU A 66 13.52 -18.88 -4.90
C GLU A 66 14.94 -18.49 -4.41
N ARG A 67 15.04 -17.72 -3.32
CA ARG A 67 16.30 -17.27 -2.71
C ARG A 67 16.66 -18.03 -1.43
N GLY A 68 15.91 -19.08 -1.08
CA GLY A 68 16.11 -19.83 0.16
C GLY A 68 15.96 -18.96 1.41
N LYS A 69 15.09 -17.93 1.35
CA LYS A 69 14.84 -17.01 2.47
C LYS A 69 13.49 -17.35 3.11
N PRO A 70 13.45 -18.20 4.15
CA PRO A 70 12.20 -18.53 4.82
C PRO A 70 11.56 -17.28 5.44
N ALA A 71 10.27 -17.12 5.21
CA ALA A 71 9.48 -16.00 5.68
C ALA A 71 8.18 -16.48 6.33
N GLN A 72 7.83 -15.86 7.44
CA GLN A 72 6.54 -16.05 8.09
C GLN A 72 5.60 -14.95 7.61
N PHE A 73 4.48 -15.35 7.04
CA PHE A 73 3.44 -14.45 6.57
C PHE A 73 2.42 -14.31 7.68
N ARG A 74 2.30 -13.10 8.24
CA ARG A 74 1.45 -12.80 9.40
C ARG A 74 0.54 -11.63 9.07
N LEU A 75 -0.72 -11.70 9.47
CA LEU A 75 -1.63 -10.55 9.43
C LEU A 75 -1.10 -9.45 10.33
N VAL A 76 -1.49 -8.21 10.05
CA VAL A 76 -1.07 -7.05 10.83
C VAL A 76 -1.40 -7.17 12.33
N SER A 77 -2.52 -7.84 12.68
CA SER A 77 -2.93 -8.12 14.06
C SER A 77 -2.04 -9.11 14.80
N GLU A 78 -1.21 -9.87 14.07
CA GLU A 78 -0.31 -10.90 14.60
C GLU A 78 1.15 -10.40 14.68
N VAL A 79 1.41 -9.16 14.27
CA VAL A 79 2.74 -8.55 14.31
C VAL A 79 2.84 -7.65 15.53
N ALA A 80 3.73 -8.00 16.45
CA ALA A 80 4.04 -7.17 17.62
C ALA A 80 5.11 -6.12 17.28
N PHE A 81 5.21 -5.07 18.10
CA PHE A 81 6.25 -4.05 17.95
C PHE A 81 7.66 -4.67 17.99
N ASP A 82 7.87 -5.65 18.87
CA ASP A 82 9.16 -6.33 19.01
C ASP A 82 9.58 -7.10 17.75
N ASP A 83 8.63 -7.60 16.95
CA ASP A 83 8.95 -8.26 15.66
C ASP A 83 9.67 -7.30 14.70
N ILE A 84 9.26 -6.02 14.70
CA ILE A 84 9.82 -4.96 13.83
C ILE A 84 11.21 -4.55 14.32
N GLY A 85 11.41 -4.51 15.64
CA GLY A 85 12.70 -4.18 16.24
C GLY A 85 13.74 -5.30 16.13
N GLN A 86 13.32 -6.57 16.19
CA GLN A 86 14.25 -7.70 16.37
C GLN A 86 14.55 -8.50 15.10
N SER A 87 13.72 -8.39 14.05
CA SER A 87 13.86 -9.18 12.82
C SER A 87 13.89 -8.33 11.57
N ALA A 88 14.34 -8.91 10.45
CA ALA A 88 14.04 -8.33 9.14
C ALA A 88 12.53 -8.44 8.87
N VAL A 89 11.89 -7.33 8.53
CA VAL A 89 10.44 -7.23 8.32
C VAL A 89 10.13 -6.58 6.97
N ILE A 90 9.13 -7.14 6.28
CA ILE A 90 8.53 -6.54 5.09
C ILE A 90 7.10 -6.14 5.43
N LEU A 91 6.80 -4.84 5.41
CA LEU A 91 5.48 -4.27 5.65
C LEU A 91 4.81 -4.00 4.30
N VAL A 92 3.67 -4.65 4.06
CA VAL A 92 2.89 -4.46 2.83
C VAL A 92 1.69 -3.55 3.15
N GLY A 93 1.44 -2.56 2.29
CA GLY A 93 0.34 -1.60 2.44
C GLY A 93 0.64 -0.43 3.38
N ALA A 94 -0.13 0.66 3.22
CA ALA A 94 -0.02 1.90 4.02
C ALA A 94 -1.19 2.03 5.00
N TYR A 95 -2.36 2.48 4.51
CA TYR A 95 -3.54 2.87 5.30
C TYR A 95 -4.17 1.78 6.20
N HIS A 96 -3.70 0.54 6.11
CA HIS A 96 -4.17 -0.60 6.91
C HIS A 96 -2.99 -1.35 7.57
N ASN A 97 -1.88 -0.64 7.76
CA ASN A 97 -0.68 -1.15 8.39
C ASN A 97 -0.09 -0.05 9.30
N PRO A 98 -0.51 0.04 10.58
CA PRO A 98 -0.07 1.10 11.49
C PRO A 98 1.46 1.11 11.66
N TRP A 99 2.10 -0.04 11.50
CA TRP A 99 3.56 -0.14 11.51
C TRP A 99 4.21 0.56 10.33
N ALA A 100 3.62 0.47 9.14
CA ALA A 100 4.13 1.14 7.94
C ALA A 100 3.93 2.66 8.04
N GLU A 101 2.78 3.11 8.56
CA GLU A 101 2.51 4.52 8.81
C GLU A 101 3.48 5.09 9.83
N GLU A 102 3.67 4.41 10.97
CA GLU A 102 4.60 4.86 12.01
C GLU A 102 6.04 4.95 11.49
N LEU A 103 6.49 3.92 10.77
CA LEU A 103 7.83 3.85 10.18
C LEU A 103 8.10 5.00 9.21
N THR A 104 7.08 5.41 8.46
CA THR A 104 7.19 6.42 7.40
C THR A 104 6.77 7.82 7.83
N ARG A 105 6.21 7.95 9.04
CA ARG A 105 5.61 9.19 9.59
C ARG A 105 6.51 10.40 9.48
N ASN A 106 7.83 10.25 9.60
CA ASN A 106 8.80 11.35 9.59
C ASN A 106 9.74 11.34 8.38
N LEU A 107 9.49 10.47 7.39
CA LEU A 107 10.33 10.38 6.20
C LEU A 107 9.94 11.41 5.14
N ARG A 108 10.81 11.62 4.15
CA ARG A 108 10.67 12.65 3.12
C ARG A 108 9.41 12.43 2.28
N PHE A 109 9.24 11.21 1.79
CA PHE A 109 8.06 10.83 1.03
C PHE A 109 7.08 10.11 1.95
N ALA A 110 5.86 10.63 2.02
CA ALA A 110 4.78 10.08 2.84
C ALA A 110 3.45 10.16 2.08
N PHE A 111 2.53 9.25 2.39
CA PHE A 111 1.16 9.35 1.90
C PHE A 111 0.40 10.40 2.71
N GLU A 112 -0.38 11.22 2.02
CA GLU A 112 -1.30 12.17 2.63
C GLU A 112 -2.65 12.10 1.91
N SER A 113 -3.70 12.46 2.64
CA SER A 113 -5.05 12.54 2.11
C SER A 113 -5.77 13.77 2.64
N HIS A 114 -6.74 14.25 1.87
CA HIS A 114 -7.62 15.34 2.25
C HIS A 114 -9.06 15.02 1.85
N GLY A 115 -10.01 15.40 2.71
CA GLY A 115 -11.43 15.11 2.53
C GLY A 115 -11.80 13.70 2.95
N ALA A 116 -13.02 13.28 2.60
CA ALA A 116 -13.54 11.95 2.87
C ALA A 116 -14.57 11.57 1.78
N GLY A 117 -14.74 10.27 1.55
CA GLY A 117 -15.70 9.76 0.58
C GLY A 117 -15.48 10.35 -0.82
N SER A 118 -16.52 10.92 -1.42
CA SER A 118 -16.46 11.46 -2.80
C SER A 118 -15.53 12.66 -3.00
N ARG A 119 -15.03 13.24 -1.91
CA ARG A 119 -14.10 14.38 -1.91
C ARG A 119 -12.69 13.98 -1.51
N GLU A 120 -12.47 12.69 -1.22
CA GLU A 120 -11.15 12.19 -0.85
C GLU A 120 -10.18 12.31 -2.03
N VAL A 121 -9.05 12.95 -1.76
CA VAL A 121 -7.89 13.04 -2.65
C VAL A 121 -6.69 12.56 -1.88
N CYS A 122 -5.93 11.64 -2.45
CA CYS A 122 -4.71 11.11 -1.85
C CYS A 122 -3.51 11.44 -2.74
N TRP A 123 -2.37 11.70 -2.14
CA TRP A 123 -1.13 11.99 -2.86
C TRP A 123 0.10 11.50 -2.09
N VAL A 124 1.25 11.51 -2.76
CA VAL A 124 2.54 11.36 -2.10
C VAL A 124 3.11 12.75 -1.84
N ARG A 125 3.27 13.15 -0.57
CA ARG A 125 3.91 14.41 -0.18
C ARG A 125 5.43 14.26 -0.25
N ASP A 126 6.09 15.21 -0.91
CA ASP A 126 7.53 15.45 -0.71
C ASP A 126 7.70 16.57 0.32
N ARG A 127 8.14 16.21 1.53
CA ARG A 127 8.29 17.17 2.64
C ARG A 127 9.44 18.15 2.47
N ARG A 128 10.33 17.94 1.50
CA ARG A 128 11.38 18.92 1.15
C ARG A 128 10.93 19.91 0.08
N SER A 129 9.75 19.71 -0.51
CA SER A 129 9.21 20.59 -1.53
C SER A 129 8.21 21.56 -0.91
N GLU A 130 8.40 22.85 -1.17
CA GLU A 130 7.39 23.89 -0.86
C GLU A 130 6.29 23.97 -1.93
N ALA A 131 6.42 23.23 -3.03
CA ALA A 131 5.46 23.23 -4.11
C ALA A 131 4.14 22.55 -3.74
N GLU A 132 3.15 22.77 -4.61
CA GLU A 132 1.87 22.08 -4.61
C GLU A 132 2.05 20.55 -4.54
N PRO A 133 1.08 19.81 -3.95
CA PRO A 133 1.10 18.35 -3.91
C PRO A 133 1.40 17.73 -5.28
N GLN A 134 2.40 16.85 -5.30
CA GLN A 134 2.76 16.07 -6.48
C GLN A 134 2.20 14.64 -6.33
N TRP A 135 2.13 13.89 -7.43
CA TRP A 135 1.73 12.48 -7.43
C TRP A 135 0.35 12.23 -6.80
N ILE A 136 -0.64 12.94 -7.34
CA ILE A 136 -2.02 12.92 -6.87
C ILE A 136 -2.80 11.79 -7.55
N VAL A 137 -3.59 11.05 -6.79
CA VAL A 137 -4.63 10.16 -7.28
C VAL A 137 -6.00 10.79 -6.99
N PRO A 138 -6.69 11.31 -8.01
CA PRO A 138 -7.97 11.98 -7.82
C PRO A 138 -9.09 10.97 -7.59
N LYS A 139 -9.98 11.27 -6.63
CA LYS A 139 -11.26 10.58 -6.35
C LYS A 139 -11.14 9.06 -6.17
N LEU A 140 -11.06 8.63 -4.92
CA LEU A 140 -11.21 7.21 -4.57
C LEU A 140 -12.68 6.74 -4.55
N TRP A 141 -13.63 7.68 -4.45
CA TRP A 141 -15.08 7.39 -4.40
C TRP A 141 -15.91 8.31 -5.33
N PRO A 142 -16.97 7.81 -5.99
CA PRO A 142 -17.24 6.39 -6.20
C PRO A 142 -16.03 5.74 -6.88
N TYR A 143 -15.79 4.44 -6.64
CA TYR A 143 -14.61 3.75 -7.18
C TYR A 143 -14.61 3.84 -8.70
N ALA A 144 -13.87 4.83 -9.22
CA ALA A 144 -13.70 5.06 -10.63
C ALA A 144 -12.41 4.34 -11.08
N PRO A 145 -12.35 3.87 -12.34
CA PRO A 145 -11.11 3.39 -12.92
C PRO A 145 -10.03 4.45 -12.75
N GLN A 146 -9.03 4.14 -11.93
CA GLN A 146 -7.89 5.00 -11.73
C GLN A 146 -7.03 4.90 -12.98
N SER A 147 -6.57 6.02 -13.52
CA SER A 147 -5.66 6.04 -14.68
C SER A 147 -4.19 5.99 -14.27
N VAL A 148 -3.92 6.24 -12.99
CA VAL A 148 -2.59 6.29 -12.40
C VAL A 148 -2.67 5.87 -10.93
N ASP A 149 -1.61 5.26 -10.43
CA ASP A 149 -1.38 5.04 -9.01
C ASP A 149 0.10 5.34 -8.72
N TYR A 150 0.39 5.72 -7.48
CA TYR A 150 1.74 5.99 -7.01
C TYR A 150 2.06 5.14 -5.81
N ALA A 151 3.30 4.70 -5.72
CA ALA A 151 3.75 3.86 -4.63
C ALA A 151 5.03 4.39 -4.00
N ILE A 152 5.19 4.11 -2.70
CA ILE A 152 6.42 4.38 -1.97
C ILE A 152 7.01 3.02 -1.59
N ILE A 153 8.28 2.83 -1.89
CA ILE A 153 9.11 1.76 -1.31
C ILE A 153 10.09 2.45 -0.37
N THR A 154 10.05 2.06 0.90
CA THR A 154 11.01 2.49 1.92
C THR A 154 11.86 1.30 2.35
N ARG A 155 13.18 1.49 2.39
CA ARG A 155 14.12 0.58 3.03
C ARG A 155 14.84 1.32 4.14
N LEU A 156 14.75 0.81 5.35
CA LEU A 156 15.58 1.21 6.48
C LEU A 156 16.60 0.10 6.76
N PHE A 157 17.86 0.49 6.88
CA PHE A 157 19.00 -0.38 7.09
C PHE A 157 19.73 0.03 8.37
N ASP A 158 19.72 -0.86 9.35
CA ASP A 158 20.54 -0.72 10.54
C ASP A 158 21.94 -1.26 10.25
N ARG A 159 22.93 -0.36 10.19
CA ARG A 159 24.33 -0.72 9.93
C ARG A 159 24.96 -1.55 11.06
N ALA A 160 24.56 -1.33 12.30
CA ALA A 160 25.17 -1.99 13.46
C ALA A 160 24.78 -3.47 13.51
N SER A 161 23.52 -3.77 13.20
CA SER A 161 23.00 -5.14 13.24
C SER A 161 22.86 -5.81 11.88
N GLY A 162 23.02 -5.06 10.79
CA GLY A 162 22.74 -5.53 9.43
C GLY A 162 21.26 -5.77 9.12
N ARG A 163 20.35 -5.38 10.04
CA ARG A 163 18.90 -5.57 9.88
C ARG A 163 18.33 -4.64 8.81
N VAL A 164 17.30 -5.12 8.14
CA VAL A 164 16.58 -4.39 7.10
C VAL A 164 15.09 -4.43 7.41
N VAL A 165 14.45 -3.26 7.42
CA VAL A 165 13.00 -3.12 7.35
C VAL A 165 12.65 -2.58 5.97
N ILE A 166 11.77 -3.26 5.26
CA ILE A 166 11.21 -2.79 3.99
C ILE A 166 9.73 -2.50 4.23
N SER A 167 9.27 -1.33 3.79
CA SER A 167 7.85 -1.02 3.71
C SER A 167 7.52 -0.66 2.27
N PHE A 168 6.42 -1.16 1.72
CA PHE A 168 5.94 -0.69 0.43
C PHE A 168 4.42 -0.68 0.36
N ALA A 169 3.89 0.34 -0.31
CA ALA A 169 2.48 0.51 -0.53
C ALA A 169 2.23 1.41 -1.74
N GLY A 170 1.07 1.25 -2.36
CA GLY A 170 0.48 2.24 -3.25
C GLY A 170 -0.50 3.14 -2.52
N ILE A 171 -0.87 4.26 -3.15
CA ILE A 171 -2.07 5.01 -2.76
C ILE A 171 -3.29 4.09 -2.89
N ASN A 172 -3.33 3.29 -3.96
CA ASN A 172 -4.32 2.25 -4.17
C ASN A 172 -3.65 0.86 -4.24
N GLY A 173 -4.48 -0.16 -4.52
CA GLY A 173 -4.00 -1.53 -4.70
C GLY A 173 -3.02 -1.68 -5.88
N PHE A 174 -3.20 -0.92 -6.97
CA PHE A 174 -2.38 -1.07 -8.18
C PHE A 174 -0.92 -0.68 -7.94
N GLY A 175 -0.69 0.40 -7.21
CA GLY A 175 0.62 0.87 -6.74
C GLY A 175 1.28 -0.16 -5.84
N THR A 176 0.51 -0.78 -4.94
CA THR A 176 1.01 -1.84 -4.06
C THR A 176 1.45 -3.07 -4.87
N GLN A 177 0.67 -3.47 -5.88
CA GLN A 177 1.03 -4.56 -6.78
C GLN A 177 2.34 -4.26 -7.53
N VAL A 178 2.46 -3.10 -8.17
CA VAL A 178 3.67 -2.78 -8.95
C VAL A 178 4.90 -2.55 -8.08
N ALA A 179 4.73 -2.09 -6.83
CA ALA A 179 5.83 -1.99 -5.89
C ALA A 179 6.37 -3.38 -5.50
N ALA A 180 5.50 -4.37 -5.33
CA ALA A 180 5.94 -5.75 -5.14
C ALA A 180 6.64 -6.31 -6.39
N GLU A 181 6.11 -6.05 -7.59
CA GLU A 181 6.76 -6.42 -8.85
C GLU A 181 8.15 -5.76 -8.99
N PHE A 182 8.27 -4.50 -8.58
CA PHE A 182 9.54 -3.76 -8.53
C PHE A 182 10.56 -4.46 -7.63
N LEU A 183 10.16 -4.75 -6.38
CA LEU A 183 11.00 -5.42 -5.38
C LEU A 183 11.41 -6.84 -5.78
N THR A 184 10.59 -7.53 -6.56
CA THR A 184 10.79 -8.94 -6.90
C THR A 184 11.40 -9.16 -8.29
N SER A 185 11.68 -8.10 -9.04
CA SER A 185 12.24 -8.17 -10.40
C SER A 185 13.68 -7.70 -10.46
N ARG A 186 14.57 -8.57 -10.93
CA ARG A 186 15.98 -8.22 -11.17
C ARG A 186 16.13 -7.07 -12.18
N ARG A 187 15.20 -6.95 -13.15
CA ARG A 187 15.23 -5.88 -14.16
C ARG A 187 15.07 -4.51 -13.51
N TYR A 188 14.05 -4.33 -12.67
CA TYR A 188 13.77 -3.06 -12.00
C TYR A 188 14.88 -2.68 -11.01
N TRP A 189 15.46 -3.63 -10.29
CA TRP A 189 16.64 -3.38 -9.46
C TRP A 189 17.86 -2.93 -10.27
N SER A 190 18.05 -3.46 -11.48
CA SER A 190 19.16 -3.05 -12.35
C SER A 190 18.97 -1.63 -12.88
N GLU A 191 17.72 -1.22 -13.15
CA GLU A 191 17.35 0.15 -13.49
C GLU A 191 17.56 1.10 -12.31
N PHE A 192 17.10 0.71 -11.12
CA PHE A 192 17.30 1.45 -9.88
C PHE A 192 18.79 1.67 -9.56
N ALA A 193 19.61 0.62 -9.67
CA ALA A 193 21.04 0.71 -9.37
C ALA A 193 21.80 1.69 -10.28
N ARG A 194 21.27 2.01 -11.47
CA ARG A 194 21.81 3.06 -12.35
C ARG A 194 21.46 4.47 -11.90
N LEU A 195 20.33 4.64 -11.21
CA LEU A 195 19.85 5.92 -10.67
C LEU A 195 20.43 6.20 -9.28
N ALA A 196 20.66 5.15 -8.49
CA ALA A 196 21.12 5.26 -7.12
C ALA A 196 22.61 5.66 -7.02
N PRO A 197 23.00 6.44 -6.01
CA PRO A 197 24.40 6.76 -5.77
C PRO A 197 25.20 5.51 -5.42
N LYS A 198 26.52 5.52 -5.69
CA LYS A 198 27.42 4.42 -5.31
C LYS A 198 27.29 4.10 -3.81
N GLY A 199 27.22 2.81 -3.48
CA GLY A 199 27.13 2.33 -2.09
C GLY A 199 25.76 2.45 -1.44
N TRP A 200 24.69 2.70 -2.21
CA TRP A 200 23.30 2.75 -1.71
C TRP A 200 22.89 1.46 -0.99
N GLU A 201 23.51 0.32 -1.30
CA GLU A 201 23.21 -0.99 -0.73
C GLU A 201 23.38 -1.02 0.79
N ARG A 202 24.18 -0.11 1.36
CA ARG A 202 24.43 0.04 2.81
C ARG A 202 23.79 1.30 3.41
N ARG A 203 22.74 1.81 2.76
CA ARG A 203 22.04 3.05 3.11
C ARG A 203 20.53 2.85 3.15
N ASN A 204 19.85 3.79 3.78
CA ASN A 204 18.40 3.88 3.70
C ASN A 204 18.01 4.41 2.32
N CYS A 205 16.84 4.01 1.84
CA CYS A 205 16.30 4.61 0.62
C CYS A 205 14.78 4.73 0.66
N GLN A 206 14.26 5.75 -0.02
CA GLN A 206 12.87 5.84 -0.43
C GLN A 206 12.80 5.99 -1.94
N ILE A 207 11.89 5.24 -2.56
CA ILE A 207 11.64 5.25 -3.99
C ILE A 207 10.16 5.57 -4.18
N VAL A 208 9.86 6.62 -4.95
CA VAL A 208 8.50 6.89 -5.42
C VAL A 208 8.36 6.30 -6.81
N LEU A 209 7.35 5.46 -6.97
CA LEU A 209 6.98 4.83 -8.23
C LEU A 209 5.68 5.43 -8.75
N GLU A 210 5.58 5.53 -10.06
CA GLU A 210 4.34 5.80 -10.80
C GLU A 210 3.98 4.56 -11.63
N THR A 211 2.71 4.20 -11.68
CA THR A 211 2.17 3.27 -12.67
C THR A 211 0.93 3.86 -13.33
N LYS A 212 0.86 3.76 -14.66
CA LYS A 212 -0.38 4.02 -15.39
C LYS A 212 -1.27 2.78 -15.32
N VAL A 213 -2.57 2.98 -15.14
CA VAL A 213 -3.54 1.89 -15.05
C VAL A 213 -4.49 1.99 -16.25
N ILE A 214 -4.57 0.89 -17.00
CA ILE A 214 -5.46 0.78 -18.16
C ILE A 214 -6.49 -0.30 -17.84
N GLY A 215 -7.74 0.10 -17.67
CA GLY A 215 -8.78 -0.79 -17.13
C GLY A 215 -8.45 -1.17 -15.68
N LEU A 216 -8.15 -2.44 -15.45
CA LEU A 216 -7.75 -2.98 -14.14
C LEU A 216 -6.32 -3.55 -14.16
N ILE A 217 -5.51 -3.12 -15.12
CA ILE A 217 -4.16 -3.64 -15.34
C ILE A 217 -3.18 -2.48 -15.13
N PRO A 218 -2.28 -2.57 -14.12
CA PRO A 218 -1.21 -1.61 -13.98
C PRO A 218 -0.10 -1.88 -15.01
N ASN A 219 0.45 -0.82 -15.57
CA ASN A 219 1.63 -0.87 -16.42
C ASN A 219 2.91 -0.98 -15.58
N PRO A 220 4.06 -1.34 -16.20
CA PRO A 220 5.36 -1.33 -15.54
C PRO A 220 5.63 -0.05 -14.73
N PRO A 221 6.12 -0.16 -13.48
CA PRO A 221 6.43 1.00 -12.65
C PRO A 221 7.59 1.83 -13.22
N ARG A 222 7.50 3.15 -13.03
CA ARG A 222 8.56 4.12 -13.31
C ARG A 222 9.00 4.79 -12.02
N VAL A 223 10.31 4.89 -11.78
CA VAL A 223 10.86 5.67 -10.67
C VAL A 223 10.69 7.16 -11.00
N VAL A 224 9.96 7.89 -10.15
CA VAL A 224 9.68 9.33 -10.31
C VAL A 224 10.35 10.18 -9.24
N ALA A 225 10.75 9.60 -8.12
CA ALA A 225 11.65 10.24 -7.16
C ALA A 225 12.45 9.21 -6.36
N LEU A 226 13.61 9.65 -5.85
CA LEU A 226 14.54 8.85 -5.08
C LEU A 226 15.19 9.70 -3.99
N GLU A 227 15.23 9.15 -2.78
CA GLU A 227 16.01 9.64 -1.65
C GLU A 227 16.91 8.50 -1.13
N VAL A 228 18.20 8.77 -0.91
CA VAL A 228 19.14 7.80 -0.32
C VAL A 228 19.97 8.49 0.76
N TRP A 229 19.91 7.98 2.00
CA TRP A 229 20.59 8.56 3.16
C TRP A 229 21.39 7.52 3.95
#